data_AF-A0A965Y211-F1
#
_entry.id   AF-A0A965Y211-F1
#
_cell.length_a   1.000
_cell.length_b   1.000
_cell.length_c   1.000
_cell.angle_alpha   90.00
_cell.angle_beta   90.00
_cell.angle_gamma   90.00
#
_symmetry.space_group_name_H-M   'P 1'
#
loop_
_entity.id
_entity.type
_entity.pdbx_description
1 polymer ?
#
loop_
_entity_poly.entity_id
_entity_poly.type
_entity_poly.pdbx_seq_one_letter_code
_entity_poly.pdbx_strand_id
1 'polypeptide(L)'
;MQEQLLQHSSSERARNTRDASGVFLEKFENTHVKVLQEDARGLEGELLKAGTKVLYSPLEENAFREDTPENRNLFARLGYAWTEATRGSLWFPPVPETLRTELEGAGVRCQEFMNALDENMHGAKGKPLPDTHLSAGSRLLPWRSPVRKVASRDLSKEFVRFILLQGDIPADTPCPESWMKTLESINAFRVYSLEGLGGIFHVVAAFCTPLHFTPSGPPSPGFPEMRHENMIQEFYRQKAAGDMPEPSFLFYSLGSSLPWLHRTEGAADNFCWLQIAQPHPQKRWEILLPPRKTNRIFLNDFVRRLAPLTDREKLFRVEAFIKEHLREQYGGNLSVEKIAKKLGFHKREVLAAFEELQKGGEYQCYKDDGMVVIVPENVSRAGKKINISSLNARKKLKNVFLGVAGGMIAFGAATIGSHIVGDNLWSGFIVVPLFAYLGGFLGKYLTGQEKN
;
A
#
# COMPACT_ATOMS: atom_id res chain seq x y z
N MET A 1 -35.67 43.24 14.23
CA MET A 1 -36.02 41.80 14.15
C MET A 1 -34.78 40.90 14.02
N GLN A 2 -33.77 41.24 13.18
CA GLN A 2 -32.49 40.51 13.14
C GLN A 2 -31.61 40.69 14.40
N GLU A 3 -31.64 41.85 15.07
CA GLU A 3 -30.89 42.05 16.33
C GLU A 3 -31.44 41.25 17.51
N GLN A 4 -32.74 40.99 17.57
CA GLN A 4 -33.36 40.17 18.62
C GLN A 4 -33.00 38.68 18.49
N LEU A 5 -32.76 38.19 17.27
CA LEU A 5 -32.31 36.81 17.02
C LEU A 5 -30.84 36.60 17.42
N LEU A 6 -29.98 37.61 17.24
CA LEU A 6 -28.58 37.59 17.68
C LEU A 6 -28.42 37.65 19.21
N GLN A 7 -29.30 38.42 19.89
CA GLN A 7 -29.33 38.45 21.35
C GLN A 7 -29.86 37.14 21.97
N HIS A 8 -30.87 36.51 21.36
CA HIS A 8 -31.35 35.20 21.83
C HIS A 8 -30.30 34.09 21.66
N SER A 9 -29.61 34.03 20.52
CA SER A 9 -28.53 33.07 20.23
C SER A 9 -27.34 33.18 21.20
N SER A 10 -27.01 34.40 21.61
CA SER A 10 -25.91 34.66 22.56
C SER A 10 -26.28 34.26 24.00
N SER A 11 -27.53 34.44 24.38
CA SER A 11 -28.04 34.05 25.71
C SER A 11 -28.21 32.52 25.85
N GLU A 12 -28.61 31.84 24.78
CA GLU A 12 -28.71 30.37 24.75
C GLU A 12 -27.34 29.70 24.73
N ARG A 13 -26.34 30.26 24.02
CA ARG A 13 -24.95 29.80 24.12
C ARG A 13 -24.38 29.97 25.52
N ALA A 14 -24.62 31.12 26.15
CA ALA A 14 -24.16 31.38 27.52
C ALA A 14 -24.83 30.47 28.56
N ARG A 15 -26.12 30.14 28.38
CA ARG A 15 -26.84 29.14 29.21
C ARG A 15 -26.33 27.73 28.99
N ASN A 16 -26.15 27.29 27.74
CA ASN A 16 -25.60 25.96 27.43
C ASN A 16 -24.17 25.76 27.93
N THR A 17 -23.32 26.80 27.90
CA THR A 17 -21.97 26.72 28.51
C THR A 17 -22.01 26.69 30.03
N ARG A 18 -22.97 27.38 30.67
CA ARG A 18 -23.15 27.32 32.14
C ARG A 18 -23.66 25.95 32.58
N ASP A 19 -24.64 25.39 31.89
CA ASP A 19 -25.18 24.07 32.20
C ASP A 19 -24.16 22.95 31.96
N ALA A 20 -23.37 23.02 30.87
CA ALA A 20 -22.27 22.09 30.64
C ALA A 20 -21.14 22.22 31.68
N SER A 21 -20.83 23.45 32.13
CA SER A 21 -19.83 23.67 33.19
C SER A 21 -20.30 23.18 34.56
N GLY A 22 -21.58 23.32 34.88
CA GLY A 22 -22.18 22.83 36.12
C GLY A 22 -22.20 21.30 36.19
N VAL A 23 -22.62 20.63 35.11
CA VAL A 23 -22.62 19.16 35.02
C VAL A 23 -21.21 18.58 35.08
N PHE A 24 -20.22 19.26 34.47
CA PHE A 24 -18.82 18.85 34.55
C PHE A 24 -18.24 18.99 35.96
N LEU A 25 -18.50 20.13 36.63
CA LEU A 25 -18.07 20.38 38.01
C LEU A 25 -18.70 19.38 38.99
N GLU A 26 -19.99 19.11 38.86
CA GLU A 26 -20.69 18.14 39.72
C GLU A 26 -20.15 16.72 39.52
N LYS A 27 -19.89 16.31 38.28
CA LYS A 27 -19.26 15.01 37.99
C LYS A 27 -17.84 14.93 38.53
N PHE A 28 -17.06 16.01 38.42
CA PHE A 28 -15.72 16.07 38.98
C PHE A 28 -15.73 15.95 40.51
N GLU A 29 -16.55 16.75 41.20
CA GLU A 29 -16.63 16.73 42.66
C GLU A 29 -17.08 15.37 43.18
N ASN A 30 -18.04 14.72 42.51
CA ASN A 30 -18.51 13.40 42.91
C ASN A 30 -17.54 12.25 42.63
N THR A 31 -16.54 12.44 41.76
CA THR A 31 -15.65 11.35 41.32
C THR A 31 -14.23 11.48 41.87
N HIS A 32 -13.76 12.71 42.09
CA HIS A 32 -12.35 13.00 42.37
C HIS A 32 -12.12 13.77 43.66
N VAL A 33 -13.18 14.13 44.38
CA VAL A 33 -13.10 14.82 45.67
C VAL A 33 -13.72 13.93 46.73
N LYS A 34 -13.01 13.68 47.83
CA LYS A 34 -13.60 13.05 49.02
C LYS A 34 -13.26 13.83 50.28
N VAL A 35 -14.05 13.63 51.32
CA VAL A 35 -13.77 14.13 52.66
C VAL A 35 -13.14 13.00 53.47
N LEU A 36 -11.98 13.25 54.07
CA LEU A 36 -11.31 12.28 54.93
C LEU A 36 -12.17 11.96 56.15
N GLN A 37 -12.40 10.67 56.42
CA GLN A 37 -13.16 10.22 57.59
C GLN A 37 -12.28 10.13 58.85
N GLU A 38 -10.97 9.94 58.66
CA GLU A 38 -9.97 9.81 59.70
C GLU A 38 -8.69 10.55 59.31
N ASP A 39 -7.81 10.82 60.28
CA ASP A 39 -6.50 11.42 60.03
C ASP A 39 -5.67 10.50 59.13
N ALA A 40 -5.18 11.02 58.00
CA ALA A 40 -4.46 10.22 57.01
C ALA A 40 -3.28 10.99 56.43
N ARG A 41 -2.24 10.28 55.97
CA ARG A 41 -1.09 10.91 55.34
C ARG A 41 -1.29 11.02 53.83
N GLY A 42 -1.07 12.21 53.29
CA GLY A 42 -1.12 12.49 51.86
C GLY A 42 0.12 12.00 51.11
N LEU A 43 0.16 12.32 49.80
CA LEU A 43 1.22 11.87 48.89
C LEU A 43 2.63 12.33 49.31
N GLU A 44 2.76 13.49 49.96
CA GLU A 44 4.04 14.05 50.41
C GLU A 44 4.35 13.68 51.87
N GLY A 45 3.53 12.81 52.48
CA GLY A 45 3.66 12.35 53.86
C GLY A 45 3.09 13.32 54.90
N GLU A 46 2.48 14.42 54.48
CA GLU A 46 1.78 15.37 55.32
C GLU A 46 0.56 14.74 56.00
N LEU A 47 0.36 14.98 57.30
CA LEU A 47 -0.81 14.47 58.03
C LEU A 47 -1.98 15.43 57.84
N LEU A 48 -3.00 15.00 57.09
CA LEU A 48 -4.25 15.73 56.91
C LEU A 48 -5.29 15.25 57.92
N LYS A 49 -6.08 16.19 58.46
CA LYS A 49 -7.06 15.91 59.51
C LYS A 49 -8.36 15.34 58.94
N ALA A 50 -9.05 14.54 59.75
CA ALA A 50 -10.44 14.16 59.47
C ALA A 50 -11.30 15.41 59.17
N GLY A 51 -12.16 15.32 58.16
CA GLY A 51 -12.96 16.45 57.66
C GLY A 51 -12.32 17.27 56.53
N THR A 52 -11.04 17.04 56.21
CA THR A 52 -10.35 17.72 55.10
C THR A 52 -10.87 17.21 53.75
N LYS A 53 -11.16 18.11 52.81
CA LYS A 53 -11.45 17.76 51.42
C LYS A 53 -10.14 17.47 50.69
N VAL A 54 -10.09 16.35 49.99
CA VAL A 54 -8.90 15.91 49.26
C VAL A 54 -9.24 15.51 47.84
N LEU A 55 -8.28 15.75 46.94
CA LEU A 55 -8.31 15.33 45.54
C LEU A 55 -7.64 13.97 45.40
N TYR A 56 -8.32 13.02 44.78
CA TYR A 56 -7.82 11.66 44.59
C TYR A 56 -8.25 11.07 43.24
N SER A 57 -7.56 10.01 42.82
CA SER A 57 -7.98 9.19 41.69
C SER A 57 -8.72 7.95 42.21
N PRO A 58 -9.88 7.57 41.64
CA PRO A 58 -10.56 6.31 42.01
C PRO A 58 -9.71 5.06 41.83
N LEU A 59 -8.66 5.11 40.99
CA LEU A 59 -7.72 4.01 40.79
C LEU A 59 -6.67 3.90 41.91
N GLU A 60 -6.48 4.95 42.70
CA GLU A 60 -5.48 5.01 43.78
C GLU A 60 -5.98 5.93 44.91
N GLU A 61 -6.91 5.41 45.71
CA GLU A 61 -7.59 6.19 46.74
C GLU A 61 -6.70 6.71 47.88
N ASN A 62 -5.53 6.11 48.06
CA ASN A 62 -4.59 6.44 49.12
C ASN A 62 -3.56 7.50 48.68
N ALA A 63 -3.50 7.81 47.38
CA ALA A 63 -2.69 8.89 46.85
C ALA A 63 -3.58 10.13 46.67
N PHE A 64 -3.49 11.06 47.63
CA PHE A 64 -4.30 12.28 47.62
C PHE A 64 -3.53 13.49 48.12
N ARG A 65 -4.06 14.68 47.79
CA ARG A 65 -3.61 15.98 48.28
C ARG A 65 -4.82 16.82 48.70
N GLU A 66 -4.62 17.80 49.56
CA GLU A 66 -5.67 18.73 49.95
C GLU A 66 -6.29 19.43 48.73
N ASP A 67 -7.60 19.62 48.77
CA ASP A 67 -8.38 20.27 47.73
C ASP A 67 -8.20 21.80 47.74
N THR A 68 -7.11 22.26 47.12
CA THR A 68 -6.80 23.68 46.89
C THR A 68 -6.93 24.04 45.40
N PRO A 69 -7.13 25.32 45.03
CA PRO A 69 -7.15 25.75 43.63
C PRO A 69 -5.88 25.36 42.85
N GLU A 70 -4.71 25.47 43.48
CA GLU A 70 -3.43 25.09 42.91
C GLU A 70 -3.37 23.59 42.63
N ASN A 71 -3.79 22.78 43.61
CA ASN A 71 -3.83 21.33 43.45
C ASN A 71 -4.88 20.89 42.44
N ARG A 72 -6.06 21.53 42.37
CA ARG A 72 -7.08 21.25 41.32
C ARG A 72 -6.50 21.46 39.91
N ASN A 73 -5.80 22.59 39.71
CA ASN A 73 -5.17 22.90 38.42
C ASN A 73 -4.07 21.90 38.06
N LEU A 74 -3.21 21.56 39.02
CA LEU A 74 -2.16 20.57 38.82
C LEU A 74 -2.75 19.18 38.53
N PHE A 75 -3.75 18.77 39.30
CA PHE A 75 -4.43 17.49 39.15
C PHE A 75 -5.09 17.36 37.78
N ALA A 76 -5.79 18.40 37.32
CA ALA A 76 -6.36 18.44 35.98
C ALA A 76 -5.29 18.38 34.88
N ARG A 77 -4.18 19.11 35.04
CA ARG A 77 -3.05 19.08 34.10
C ARG A 77 -2.41 17.70 34.01
N LEU A 78 -2.35 16.98 35.13
CA LEU A 78 -1.83 15.61 35.21
C LEU A 78 -2.87 14.55 34.77
N GLY A 79 -4.03 14.96 34.24
CA GLY A 79 -5.06 14.05 33.78
C GLY A 79 -5.76 13.31 34.92
N TYR A 80 -5.95 13.96 36.08
CA TYR A 80 -6.68 13.44 37.23
C TYR A 80 -6.01 12.22 37.91
N ALA A 81 -4.68 12.19 37.92
CA ALA A 81 -3.89 11.25 38.71
C ALA A 81 -2.59 11.88 39.20
N TRP A 82 -2.24 11.62 40.47
CA TRP A 82 -1.05 12.18 41.10
C TRP A 82 0.23 11.44 40.72
N THR A 83 0.20 10.11 40.72
CA THR A 83 1.36 9.26 40.45
C THR A 83 1.49 8.93 38.96
N GLU A 84 2.72 8.71 38.51
CA GLU A 84 3.00 8.25 37.14
C GLU A 84 2.33 6.91 36.83
N ALA A 85 2.37 5.96 37.77
CA ALA A 85 1.77 4.64 37.60
C ALA A 85 0.25 4.74 37.37
N THR A 86 -0.43 5.58 38.16
CA THR A 86 -1.88 5.77 38.01
C THR A 86 -2.22 6.56 36.75
N ARG A 87 -1.43 7.57 36.36
CA ARG A 87 -1.57 8.25 35.05
C ARG A 87 -1.47 7.27 33.89
N GLY A 88 -0.44 6.42 33.90
CA GLY A 88 -0.27 5.37 32.89
C GLY A 88 -1.47 4.44 32.85
N SER A 89 -1.95 3.97 34.01
CA SER A 89 -3.08 3.04 34.10
C SER A 89 -4.42 3.64 33.69
N LEU A 90 -4.60 4.95 33.91
CA LEU A 90 -5.80 5.70 33.54
C LEU A 90 -5.96 5.84 32.02
N TRP A 91 -4.86 6.14 31.33
CA TRP A 91 -4.85 6.36 29.88
C TRP A 91 -4.59 5.10 29.08
N PHE A 92 -3.89 4.13 29.69
CA PHE A 92 -3.50 2.86 29.08
C PHE A 92 -4.00 1.69 29.93
N PRO A 93 -5.33 1.52 30.08
CA PRO A 93 -5.88 0.41 30.85
C PRO A 93 -5.51 -0.93 30.21
N PRO A 94 -5.58 -2.05 30.94
CA PRO A 94 -5.38 -3.38 30.36
C PRO A 94 -6.28 -3.60 29.14
N VAL A 95 -5.71 -4.13 28.05
CA VAL A 95 -6.42 -4.38 26.79
C VAL A 95 -7.55 -5.39 27.03
N PRO A 96 -8.83 -5.00 26.86
CA PRO A 96 -9.95 -5.94 26.96
C PRO A 96 -9.84 -7.04 25.89
N GLU A 97 -10.36 -8.24 26.18
CA GLU A 97 -10.23 -9.39 25.26
C GLU A 97 -10.80 -9.12 23.86
N THR A 98 -11.93 -8.41 23.80
CA THR A 98 -12.58 -8.01 22.54
C THR A 98 -11.65 -7.14 21.70
N LEU A 99 -11.05 -6.12 22.33
CA LEU A 99 -10.10 -5.24 21.67
C LEU A 99 -8.81 -5.97 21.30
N ARG A 100 -8.34 -6.91 22.11
CA ARG A 100 -7.13 -7.68 21.82
C ARG A 100 -7.26 -8.42 20.49
N THR A 101 -8.38 -9.11 20.27
CA THR A 101 -8.65 -9.81 19.01
C THR A 101 -8.65 -8.86 17.81
N GLU A 102 -9.24 -7.66 17.97
CA GLU A 102 -9.24 -6.64 16.92
C GLU A 102 -7.83 -6.12 16.62
N LEU A 103 -7.02 -5.86 17.65
CA LEU A 103 -5.64 -5.39 17.52
C LEU A 103 -4.71 -6.45 16.95
N GLU A 104 -4.89 -7.72 17.31
CA GLU A 104 -4.19 -8.84 16.69
C GLU A 104 -4.51 -8.92 15.19
N GLY A 105 -5.79 -8.80 14.83
CA GLY A 105 -6.22 -8.75 13.43
C GLY A 105 -5.69 -7.52 12.67
N ALA A 106 -5.50 -6.38 13.35
CA ALA A 106 -4.84 -5.21 12.80
C ALA A 106 -3.33 -5.46 12.61
N GLY A 107 -2.67 -6.10 13.56
CA GLY A 107 -1.25 -6.44 13.50
C GLY A 107 -0.93 -7.42 12.37
N VAL A 108 -1.78 -8.44 12.16
CA VAL A 108 -1.66 -9.34 11.00
C VAL A 108 -1.73 -8.56 9.69
N ARG A 109 -2.71 -7.63 9.55
CA ARG A 109 -2.85 -6.81 8.35
C ARG A 109 -1.68 -5.84 8.14
N CYS A 110 -1.17 -5.25 9.22
CA CYS A 110 0.03 -4.42 9.20
C CYS A 110 1.22 -5.22 8.64
N GLN A 111 1.45 -6.42 9.19
CA GLN A 111 2.53 -7.29 8.76
C GLN A 111 2.37 -7.73 7.30
N GLU A 112 1.17 -8.12 6.87
CA GLU A 112 0.88 -8.48 5.48
C GLU A 112 1.17 -7.31 4.52
N PHE A 113 0.71 -6.12 4.88
CA PHE A 113 0.92 -4.91 4.09
C PHE A 113 2.42 -4.59 3.94
N MET A 114 3.15 -4.59 5.06
CA MET A 114 4.58 -4.26 5.07
C MET A 114 5.41 -5.34 4.36
N ASN A 115 5.10 -6.63 4.54
CA ASN A 115 5.78 -7.72 3.86
C ASN A 115 5.58 -7.66 2.34
N ALA A 116 4.35 -7.41 1.88
CA ALA A 116 4.07 -7.32 0.46
C ALA A 116 4.82 -6.14 -0.19
N LEU A 117 4.88 -4.99 0.51
CA LEU A 117 5.67 -3.85 0.05
C LEU A 117 7.17 -4.14 0.06
N ASP A 118 7.67 -4.82 1.08
CA ASP A 118 9.08 -5.19 1.16
C ASP A 118 9.50 -6.10 0.02
N GLU A 119 8.71 -7.14 -0.26
CA GLU A 119 8.92 -8.04 -1.40
C GLU A 119 8.87 -7.27 -2.72
N ASN A 120 7.86 -6.43 -2.91
CA ASN A 120 7.68 -5.66 -4.14
C ASN A 120 8.81 -4.65 -4.37
N MET A 121 9.32 -3.99 -3.33
CA MET A 121 10.39 -3.00 -3.42
C MET A 121 11.74 -3.66 -3.66
N HIS A 122 12.09 -4.74 -2.94
CA HIS A 122 13.33 -5.47 -3.20
C HIS A 122 13.30 -6.18 -4.57
N GLY A 123 12.14 -6.72 -4.96
CA GLY A 123 11.87 -7.28 -6.29
C GLY A 123 11.84 -6.24 -7.40
N ALA A 124 11.95 -4.93 -7.10
CA ALA A 124 12.06 -3.89 -8.11
C ALA A 124 13.47 -3.79 -8.72
N LYS A 125 14.51 -4.39 -8.11
CA LYS A 125 15.87 -4.37 -8.64
C LYS A 125 15.91 -4.94 -10.06
N GLY A 126 16.58 -4.23 -10.97
CA GLY A 126 16.64 -4.57 -12.40
C GLY A 126 15.39 -4.18 -13.20
N LYS A 127 14.25 -3.90 -12.55
CA LYS A 127 13.05 -3.41 -13.23
C LYS A 127 13.18 -1.89 -13.51
N PRO A 128 12.49 -1.34 -14.52
CA PRO A 128 12.53 0.09 -14.83
C PRO A 128 12.09 0.98 -13.66
N LEU A 129 12.80 2.11 -13.49
CA LEU A 129 12.34 3.26 -12.70
C LEU A 129 11.27 4.05 -13.47
N PRO A 130 10.41 4.79 -12.75
CA PRO A 130 9.42 5.67 -13.36
C PRO A 130 10.08 6.89 -14.06
N ASP A 131 9.54 7.27 -15.22
CA ASP A 131 9.99 8.45 -15.97
C ASP A 131 9.31 9.72 -15.41
N THR A 132 9.86 10.34 -14.37
CA THR A 132 9.25 11.52 -13.73
C THR A 132 9.65 12.85 -14.39
N HIS A 133 10.90 12.96 -14.89
CA HIS A 133 11.44 14.22 -15.44
C HIS A 133 12.28 14.06 -16.72
N LEU A 134 12.01 13.06 -17.55
CA LEU A 134 12.71 12.96 -18.84
C LEU A 134 12.28 14.08 -19.80
N SER A 135 13.26 14.83 -20.32
CA SER A 135 13.09 15.71 -21.47
C SER A 135 12.43 14.98 -22.64
N ALA A 136 11.74 15.68 -23.53
CA ALA A 136 11.05 15.05 -24.67
C ALA A 136 11.97 14.14 -25.50
N GLY A 137 13.26 14.47 -25.62
CA GLY A 137 14.25 13.67 -26.34
C GLY A 137 14.70 12.39 -25.60
N SER A 138 14.84 12.43 -24.27
CA SER A 138 15.20 11.24 -23.49
C SER A 138 14.04 10.25 -23.32
N ARG A 139 12.79 10.68 -23.60
CA ARG A 139 11.62 9.78 -23.72
C ARG A 139 11.65 8.89 -24.96
N LEU A 140 12.51 9.19 -25.93
CA LEU A 140 12.68 8.40 -27.16
C LEU A 140 13.75 7.32 -27.01
N LEU A 141 14.51 7.30 -25.91
CA LEU A 141 15.48 6.24 -25.66
C LEU A 141 14.74 4.93 -25.36
N PRO A 142 15.06 3.83 -26.07
CA PRO A 142 14.34 2.55 -25.91
C PRO A 142 14.64 1.85 -24.57
N TRP A 143 15.57 2.39 -23.77
CA TRP A 143 15.93 1.85 -22.45
C TRP A 143 15.54 2.82 -21.33
N ARG A 144 14.75 2.34 -20.37
CA ARG A 144 14.52 3.02 -19.09
C ARG A 144 15.62 2.63 -18.11
N SER A 145 16.07 3.58 -17.28
CA SER A 145 17.06 3.25 -16.24
C SER A 145 16.48 2.19 -15.30
N PRO A 146 17.14 1.04 -15.12
CA PRO A 146 16.70 0.07 -14.14
C PRO A 146 17.00 0.59 -12.72
N VAL A 147 16.27 0.06 -11.75
CA VAL A 147 16.62 0.17 -10.33
C VAL A 147 17.92 -0.63 -10.11
N ARG A 148 18.98 0.03 -9.66
CA ARG A 148 20.29 -0.59 -9.42
C ARG A 148 20.43 -1.05 -7.98
N LYS A 149 19.95 -0.23 -7.04
CA LYS A 149 20.04 -0.45 -5.61
C LYS A 149 18.71 -0.13 -4.96
N VAL A 150 18.39 -0.93 -3.95
CA VAL A 150 17.25 -0.73 -3.05
C VAL A 150 17.83 -0.75 -1.65
N ALA A 151 17.58 0.29 -0.88
CA ALA A 151 17.87 0.34 0.55
C ALA A 151 16.56 0.59 1.29
N SER A 152 16.42 0.08 2.50
CA SER A 152 15.28 0.33 3.35
C SER A 152 15.72 0.85 4.72
N ARG A 153 14.91 1.72 5.30
CA ARG A 153 15.07 2.19 6.68
C ARG A 153 13.75 2.03 7.40
N ASP A 154 13.75 1.18 8.42
CA ASP A 154 12.62 0.99 9.31
C ASP A 154 12.63 2.09 10.38
N LEU A 155 11.52 2.82 10.49
CA LEU A 155 11.33 3.92 11.43
C LEU A 155 10.08 3.70 12.28
N SER A 156 9.61 2.45 12.39
CA SER A 156 8.33 2.12 13.00
C SER A 156 8.28 2.52 14.48
N LYS A 157 9.38 2.34 15.23
CA LYS A 157 9.45 2.68 16.65
C LYS A 157 9.37 4.19 16.88
N GLU A 158 10.09 4.97 16.09
CA GLU A 158 10.06 6.43 16.13
C GLU A 158 8.69 6.95 15.68
N PHE A 159 8.06 6.30 14.71
CA PHE A 159 6.73 6.65 14.23
C PHE A 159 5.66 6.41 15.29
N VAL A 160 5.69 5.29 16.02
CA VAL A 160 4.76 5.03 17.13
C VAL A 160 4.88 6.09 18.22
N ARG A 161 6.10 6.47 18.59
CA ARG A 161 6.33 7.57 19.54
C ARG A 161 5.79 8.89 19.01
N PHE A 162 5.95 9.15 17.73
CA PHE A 162 5.40 10.35 17.08
C PHE A 162 3.87 10.36 17.11
N ILE A 163 3.21 9.23 16.82
CA ILE A 163 1.74 9.11 16.92
C ILE A 163 1.26 9.44 18.33
N LEU A 164 1.92 8.88 19.36
CA LEU A 164 1.56 9.15 20.75
C LEU A 164 1.66 10.64 21.12
N LEU A 165 2.71 11.32 20.64
CA LEU A 165 2.90 12.76 20.87
C LEU A 165 1.88 13.64 20.13
N GLN A 166 1.30 13.15 19.03
CA GLN A 166 0.28 13.87 18.26
C GLN A 166 -1.15 13.50 18.67
N GLY A 167 -1.32 12.53 19.57
CA GLY A 167 -2.62 12.07 20.04
C GLY A 167 -3.22 12.95 21.13
N ASP A 168 -4.42 12.58 21.58
CA ASP A 168 -5.16 13.27 22.64
C ASP A 168 -4.64 12.95 24.06
N ILE A 169 -3.50 12.26 24.17
CA ILE A 169 -2.89 11.81 25.43
C ILE A 169 -1.97 12.92 25.95
N PRO A 170 -2.03 13.31 27.24
CA PRO A 170 -1.11 14.29 27.82
C PRO A 170 0.34 13.85 27.64
N ALA A 171 1.20 14.76 27.18
CA ALA A 171 2.59 14.46 26.80
C ALA A 171 3.43 13.80 27.91
N ASP A 172 3.14 14.09 29.18
CA ASP A 172 3.84 13.56 30.35
C ASP A 172 3.27 12.22 30.85
N THR A 173 2.39 11.58 30.08
CA THR A 173 1.77 10.30 30.45
C THR A 173 2.69 9.15 30.06
N PRO A 174 3.19 8.34 31.02
CA PRO A 174 4.03 7.21 30.70
C PRO A 174 3.20 6.12 30.00
N CYS A 175 3.64 5.71 28.81
CA CYS A 175 3.04 4.58 28.09
C CYS A 175 3.65 3.26 28.60
N PRO A 176 2.85 2.32 29.14
CA PRO A 176 3.34 1.02 29.56
C PRO A 176 3.99 0.25 28.41
N GLU A 177 5.02 -0.55 28.71
CA GLU A 177 5.75 -1.32 27.68
C GLU A 177 4.84 -2.29 26.91
N SER A 178 3.84 -2.87 27.57
CA SER A 178 2.83 -3.73 26.94
C SER A 178 2.04 -3.00 25.85
N TRP A 179 1.66 -1.74 26.12
CA TRP A 179 0.97 -0.89 25.17
C TRP A 179 1.88 -0.43 24.05
N MET A 180 3.13 -0.06 24.35
CA MET A 180 4.13 0.25 23.32
C MET A 180 4.30 -0.91 22.33
N LYS A 181 4.45 -2.15 22.82
CA LYS A 181 4.53 -3.36 21.96
C LYS A 181 3.29 -3.56 21.11
N THR A 182 2.12 -3.26 21.66
CA THR A 182 0.83 -3.36 20.94
C THR A 182 0.73 -2.30 19.86
N LEU A 183 1.13 -1.06 20.14
CA LEU A 183 1.14 0.02 19.16
C LEU A 183 2.17 -0.22 18.04
N GLU A 184 3.33 -0.79 18.38
CA GLU A 184 4.37 -1.20 17.43
C GLU A 184 3.93 -2.39 16.55
N SER A 185 3.01 -3.24 17.01
CA SER A 185 2.53 -4.36 16.17
C SER A 185 1.46 -3.92 15.16
N ILE A 186 0.68 -2.89 15.47
CA ILE A 186 -0.42 -2.42 14.61
C ILE A 186 -0.08 -1.17 13.79
N ASN A 187 1.11 -0.58 13.97
CA ASN A 187 1.59 0.54 13.18
C ASN A 187 2.99 0.27 12.65
N ALA A 188 3.27 0.70 11.44
CA ALA A 188 4.58 0.54 10.83
C ALA A 188 4.93 1.72 9.93
N PHE A 189 6.23 2.00 9.80
CA PHE A 189 6.74 3.03 8.93
C PHE A 189 8.09 2.64 8.37
N ARG A 190 8.20 2.57 7.04
CA ARG A 190 9.45 2.25 6.36
C ARG A 190 9.63 3.13 5.15
N VAL A 191 10.86 3.59 4.95
CA VAL A 191 11.26 4.33 3.74
C VAL A 191 12.17 3.44 2.91
N TYR A 192 11.80 3.20 1.66
CA TYR A 192 12.66 2.56 0.68
C TYR A 192 13.29 3.61 -0.22
N SER A 193 14.60 3.54 -0.40
CA SER A 193 15.35 4.33 -1.36
C SER A 193 15.72 3.47 -2.56
N LEU A 194 15.22 3.83 -3.74
CA LEU A 194 15.47 3.16 -5.00
C LEU A 194 16.38 4.04 -5.84
N GLU A 195 17.61 3.58 -6.07
CA GLU A 195 18.62 4.33 -6.80
C GLU A 195 18.78 3.79 -8.22
N GLY A 196 18.83 4.68 -9.21
CA GLY A 196 19.22 4.37 -10.58
C GLY A 196 20.01 5.52 -11.21
N LEU A 197 20.28 5.45 -12.51
CA LEU A 197 20.99 6.53 -13.22
C LEU A 197 20.20 7.84 -13.24
N GLY A 198 18.86 7.75 -13.21
CA GLY A 198 17.97 8.90 -13.27
C GLY A 198 17.75 9.63 -11.95
N GLY A 199 18.31 9.14 -10.85
CA GLY A 199 18.14 9.74 -9.51
C GLY A 199 17.74 8.74 -8.44
N ILE A 200 17.32 9.29 -7.30
CA ILE A 200 16.90 8.55 -6.10
C ILE A 200 15.40 8.73 -5.93
N PHE A 201 14.68 7.63 -5.76
CA PHE A 201 13.24 7.64 -5.54
C PHE A 201 12.97 7.12 -4.14
N HIS A 202 12.15 7.84 -3.38
CA HIS A 202 11.72 7.39 -2.06
C HIS A 202 10.32 6.79 -2.13
N VAL A 203 10.13 5.63 -1.50
CA VAL A 203 8.84 5.01 -1.28
C VAL A 203 8.60 4.94 0.24
N VAL A 204 7.67 5.74 0.72
CA VAL A 204 7.20 5.75 2.09
C VAL A 204 6.05 4.75 2.21
N ALA A 205 6.32 3.64 2.89
CA ALA A 205 5.34 2.64 3.26
C ALA A 205 4.94 2.89 4.72
N ALA A 206 3.68 3.25 4.96
CA ALA A 206 3.20 3.47 6.32
C ALA A 206 1.88 2.75 6.53
N PHE A 207 1.77 2.04 7.65
CA PHE A 207 0.54 1.42 8.11
C PHE A 207 0.13 2.10 9.41
N CYS A 208 -1.08 2.65 9.43
CA CYS A 208 -1.59 3.40 10.58
C CYS A 208 -2.94 2.83 11.00
N THR A 209 -3.02 2.39 12.25
CA THR A 209 -4.26 2.02 12.94
C THR A 209 -4.51 3.05 14.04
N PRO A 210 -5.33 4.08 13.78
CA PRO A 210 -5.67 5.05 14.80
C PRO A 210 -6.34 4.39 16.00
N LEU A 211 -5.92 4.78 17.21
CA LEU A 211 -6.60 4.42 18.45
C LEU A 211 -7.02 5.71 19.16
N HIS A 212 -8.27 5.74 19.60
CA HIS A 212 -8.78 6.79 20.46
C HIS A 212 -8.64 6.37 21.91
N PHE A 213 -7.90 7.15 22.69
CA PHE A 213 -7.73 6.96 24.11
C PHE A 213 -8.62 7.95 24.86
N THR A 214 -9.30 7.47 25.89
CA THR A 214 -10.06 8.32 26.81
C THR A 214 -9.66 7.97 28.24
N PRO A 215 -9.64 8.95 29.17
CA PRO A 215 -9.33 8.65 30.57
C PRO A 215 -10.33 7.64 31.13
N SER A 216 -9.81 6.57 31.75
CA SER A 216 -10.59 5.48 32.37
C SER A 216 -11.46 4.66 31.41
N GLY A 217 -11.45 4.97 30.11
CA GLY A 217 -12.24 4.28 29.10
C GLY A 217 -11.41 3.25 28.34
N PRO A 218 -12.03 2.16 27.85
CA PRO A 218 -11.33 1.26 26.95
C PRO A 218 -10.97 2.03 25.66
N PRO A 219 -9.72 1.92 25.18
CA PRO A 219 -9.36 2.51 23.90
C PRO A 219 -10.16 1.87 22.77
N SER A 220 -10.43 2.64 21.73
CA SER A 220 -11.24 2.18 20.60
C SER A 220 -10.53 2.43 19.27
N PRO A 221 -10.58 1.47 18.32
CA PRO A 221 -10.09 1.70 16.97
C PRO A 221 -10.83 2.84 16.28
N GLY A 222 -10.07 3.80 15.78
CA GLY A 222 -10.55 4.90 14.97
C GLY A 222 -10.35 4.61 13.49
N PHE A 223 -11.24 5.13 12.66
CA PHE A 223 -11.00 5.12 11.23
C PHE A 223 -9.93 6.18 10.87
N PRO A 224 -9.03 5.89 9.93
CA PRO A 224 -8.08 6.89 9.44
C PRO A 224 -8.78 8.00 8.64
N GLU A 225 -8.12 9.15 8.63
CA GLU A 225 -8.62 10.45 8.16
C GLU A 225 -7.45 11.28 7.63
N MET A 226 -7.72 12.42 7.00
CA MET A 226 -6.72 13.33 6.43
C MET A 226 -5.66 13.78 7.46
N ARG A 227 -6.02 13.93 8.75
CA ARG A 227 -5.05 14.26 9.80
C ARG A 227 -3.93 13.21 9.93
N HIS A 228 -4.27 11.93 9.72
CA HIS A 228 -3.31 10.83 9.82
C HIS A 228 -2.39 10.78 8.59
N GLU A 229 -2.90 11.12 7.40
CA GLU A 229 -2.07 11.32 6.21
C GLU A 229 -1.07 12.46 6.43
N ASN A 230 -1.54 13.62 6.90
CA ASN A 230 -0.69 14.77 7.19
C ASN A 230 0.39 14.44 8.22
N MET A 231 0.03 13.70 9.28
CA MET A 231 0.95 13.21 10.30
C MET A 231 2.05 12.32 9.70
N ILE A 232 1.70 11.39 8.79
CA ILE A 232 2.67 10.53 8.09
C ILE A 232 3.63 11.34 7.21
N GLN A 233 3.10 12.29 6.44
CA GLN A 233 3.93 13.15 5.59
C GLN A 233 4.85 14.03 6.42
N GLU A 234 4.35 14.56 7.53
CA GLU A 234 5.13 15.40 8.45
C GLU A 234 6.25 14.61 9.12
N PHE A 235 5.95 13.40 9.60
CA PHE A 235 6.97 12.51 10.15
C PHE A 235 8.07 12.19 9.13
N TYR A 236 7.69 11.91 7.88
CA TYR A 236 8.66 11.73 6.80
C TYR A 236 9.54 12.97 6.62
N ARG A 237 8.96 14.18 6.52
CA ARG A 237 9.72 15.42 6.31
C ARG A 237 10.72 15.67 7.43
N GLN A 238 10.33 15.47 8.68
CA GLN A 238 11.21 15.62 9.84
C GLN A 238 12.40 14.66 9.81
N LYS A 239 12.19 13.42 9.36
CA LYS A 239 13.26 12.42 9.24
C LYS A 239 14.12 12.60 8.00
N ALA A 240 13.54 13.07 6.90
CA ALA A 240 14.25 13.32 5.65
C ALA A 240 15.20 14.53 5.76
N ALA A 241 14.82 15.58 6.48
CA ALA A 241 15.56 16.85 6.55
C ALA A 241 16.99 16.76 7.15
N GLY A 242 17.36 15.65 7.79
CA GLY A 242 18.69 15.49 8.40
C GLY A 242 19.45 14.22 7.99
N ASP A 243 18.75 13.16 7.61
CA ASP A 243 19.36 11.82 7.56
C ASP A 243 19.24 11.10 6.20
N MET A 244 18.57 11.70 5.21
CA MET A 244 18.28 11.03 3.94
C MET A 244 18.67 11.89 2.73
N PRO A 245 19.16 11.29 1.64
CA PRO A 245 19.39 12.03 0.40
C PRO A 245 18.06 12.55 -0.16
N GLU A 246 18.09 13.71 -0.83
CA GLU A 246 16.90 14.29 -1.42
C GLU A 246 16.38 13.42 -2.59
N PRO A 247 15.10 12.98 -2.55
CA PRO A 247 14.56 12.18 -3.63
C PRO A 247 14.15 13.04 -4.82
N SER A 248 14.39 12.53 -6.02
CA SER A 248 13.87 13.10 -7.26
C SER A 248 12.34 12.96 -7.37
N PHE A 249 11.75 11.98 -6.68
CA PHE A 249 10.30 11.81 -6.58
C PHE A 249 9.93 10.95 -5.37
N LEU A 250 8.76 11.22 -4.80
CA LEU A 250 8.27 10.59 -3.58
C LEU A 250 6.99 9.78 -3.84
N PHE A 251 6.96 8.54 -3.40
CA PHE A 251 5.77 7.69 -3.43
C PHE A 251 5.33 7.38 -2.00
N TYR A 252 4.06 7.57 -1.69
CA TYR A 252 3.43 7.14 -0.45
C TYR A 252 2.51 5.96 -0.75
N SER A 253 2.67 4.88 0.00
CA SER A 253 1.72 3.78 0.09
C SER A 253 1.24 3.67 1.53
N LEU A 254 0.00 4.09 1.77
CA LEU A 254 -0.59 4.14 3.10
C LEU A 254 -1.57 3.00 3.30
N GLY A 255 -1.42 2.23 4.38
CA GLY A 255 -2.31 1.14 4.76
C GLY A 255 -3.04 1.42 6.08
N SER A 256 -4.18 0.77 6.28
CA SER A 256 -4.91 0.77 7.55
C SER A 256 -5.68 -0.54 7.75
N SER A 257 -5.96 -0.88 9.00
CA SER A 257 -6.82 -2.01 9.40
C SER A 257 -8.30 -1.72 9.23
N LEU A 258 -8.69 -0.43 9.18
CA LEU A 258 -10.04 0.06 8.96
C LEU A 258 -10.14 0.91 7.67
N PRO A 259 -11.32 0.98 7.02
CA PRO A 259 -11.54 1.83 5.86
C PRO A 259 -11.28 3.31 6.15
N TRP A 260 -10.89 4.10 5.14
CA TRP A 260 -10.70 5.54 5.31
C TRP A 260 -12.06 6.28 5.25
N LEU A 261 -12.36 7.11 6.26
CA LEU A 261 -13.72 7.68 6.47
C LEU A 261 -14.14 8.73 5.44
N HIS A 262 -13.20 9.24 4.66
CA HIS A 262 -13.47 10.03 3.48
C HIS A 262 -12.75 9.36 2.32
N ARG A 263 -13.33 9.41 1.12
CA ARG A 263 -12.61 9.04 -0.11
C ARG A 263 -11.51 10.07 -0.32
N THR A 264 -10.44 10.01 0.47
CA THR A 264 -9.16 10.52 0.06
C THR A 264 -8.77 9.65 -1.13
N GLU A 265 -9.31 10.01 -2.29
CA GLU A 265 -8.75 9.57 -3.55
C GLU A 265 -7.30 10.05 -3.49
N GLY A 266 -6.34 9.13 -3.69
CA GLY A 266 -4.93 9.44 -3.46
C GLY A 266 -4.51 10.80 -4.06
N ALA A 267 -3.46 11.41 -3.52
CA ALA A 267 -2.95 12.67 -4.07
C ALA A 267 -1.87 12.41 -5.13
N ALA A 268 -1.78 13.26 -6.15
CA ALA A 268 -0.62 13.28 -7.04
C ALA A 268 -0.34 14.72 -7.48
N ASP A 269 0.91 15.14 -7.31
CA ASP A 269 1.44 16.40 -7.85
C ASP A 269 2.70 16.12 -8.70
N ASN A 270 3.52 17.14 -8.95
CA ASN A 270 4.71 17.00 -9.79
C ASN A 270 5.87 16.24 -9.11
N PHE A 271 5.85 16.10 -7.78
CA PHE A 271 6.96 15.55 -6.98
C PHE A 271 6.53 14.39 -6.09
N CYS A 272 5.22 14.19 -5.89
CA CYS A 272 4.70 13.12 -5.06
C CYS A 272 3.54 12.35 -5.70
N TRP A 273 3.45 11.08 -5.31
CA TRP A 273 2.34 10.19 -5.58
C TRP A 273 1.89 9.54 -4.29
N LEU A 274 0.61 9.60 -3.98
CA LEU A 274 0.01 8.98 -2.81
C LEU A 274 -1.04 7.97 -3.25
N GLN A 275 -0.94 6.75 -2.72
CA GLN A 275 -2.01 5.76 -2.80
C GLN A 275 -2.39 5.27 -1.41
N ILE A 276 -3.64 4.83 -1.30
CA ILE A 276 -4.20 4.32 -0.06
C ILE A 276 -4.66 2.89 -0.28
N ALA A 277 -4.27 1.99 0.61
CA ALA A 277 -4.74 0.62 0.70
C ALA A 277 -5.65 0.47 1.92
N GLN A 278 -6.84 -0.05 1.71
CA GLN A 278 -7.83 -0.26 2.76
C GLN A 278 -8.38 -1.69 2.69
N PRO A 279 -8.91 -2.25 3.79
CA PRO A 279 -9.44 -3.61 3.80
C PRO A 279 -10.65 -3.72 2.85
N HIS A 280 -10.72 -4.81 2.09
CA HIS A 280 -11.86 -5.11 1.22
C HIS A 280 -12.37 -6.55 1.45
N PRO A 281 -13.68 -6.77 1.64
CA PRO A 281 -14.23 -8.09 2.00
C PRO A 281 -13.83 -9.24 1.05
N GLN A 282 -13.83 -8.97 -0.26
CA GLN A 282 -13.54 -10.00 -1.29
C GLN A 282 -12.09 -9.98 -1.84
N LYS A 283 -11.44 -8.81 -1.88
CA LYS A 283 -10.16 -8.60 -2.57
C LYS A 283 -8.96 -8.56 -1.63
N ARG A 284 -9.16 -8.75 -0.32
CA ARG A 284 -8.20 -8.48 0.77
C ARG A 284 -7.92 -6.97 0.92
N TRP A 285 -7.47 -6.33 -0.16
CA TRP A 285 -7.18 -4.90 -0.24
C TRP A 285 -8.00 -4.24 -1.35
N GLU A 286 -8.51 -3.04 -1.07
CA GLU A 286 -8.93 -2.06 -2.06
C GLU A 286 -7.87 -0.96 -2.13
N ILE A 287 -7.44 -0.65 -3.35
CA ILE A 287 -6.41 0.37 -3.60
C ILE A 287 -7.07 1.60 -4.21
N LEU A 288 -7.03 2.70 -3.47
CA LEU A 288 -7.49 4.01 -3.89
C LEU A 288 -6.32 4.76 -4.53
N LEU A 289 -6.47 5.09 -5.81
CA LEU A 289 -5.46 5.80 -6.61
C LEU A 289 -5.90 7.25 -6.86
N PRO A 290 -4.95 8.17 -7.15
CA PRO A 290 -5.26 9.56 -7.47
C PRO A 290 -6.15 9.75 -8.68
N PRO A 291 -7.08 10.72 -8.72
CA PRO A 291 -8.15 10.82 -9.73
C PRO A 291 -7.71 11.16 -11.17
N ARG A 292 -6.55 11.79 -11.38
CA ARG A 292 -6.14 12.27 -12.71
C ARG A 292 -5.43 11.19 -13.53
N LYS A 293 -5.95 10.87 -14.73
CA LYS A 293 -5.44 9.82 -15.63
C LYS A 293 -4.17 10.21 -16.42
N THR A 294 -3.96 11.49 -16.70
CA THR A 294 -2.88 11.98 -17.58
C THR A 294 -1.48 11.81 -16.97
N ASN A 295 -1.36 11.88 -15.65
CA ASN A 295 -0.10 11.63 -14.93
C ASN A 295 0.25 10.14 -14.82
N ARG A 296 -0.63 9.23 -15.27
CA ARG A 296 -0.55 7.80 -14.93
C ARG A 296 0.26 6.96 -15.91
N ILE A 297 0.30 7.30 -17.20
CA ILE A 297 0.84 6.38 -18.23
C ILE A 297 2.30 6.01 -17.95
N PHE A 298 3.10 6.96 -17.47
CA PHE A 298 4.54 6.78 -17.24
C PHE A 298 4.86 6.17 -15.87
N LEU A 299 3.94 6.28 -14.90
CA LEU A 299 4.10 5.76 -13.53
C LEU A 299 3.41 4.41 -13.32
N ASN A 300 2.49 4.02 -14.21
CA ASN A 300 1.59 2.87 -14.04
C ASN A 300 2.29 1.56 -13.68
N ASP A 301 3.43 1.26 -14.31
CA ASP A 301 4.13 -0.01 -14.03
C ASP A 301 4.88 0.02 -12.68
N PHE A 302 5.23 1.20 -12.18
CA PHE A 302 5.86 1.36 -10.86
C PHE A 302 4.82 1.42 -9.74
N VAL A 303 3.75 2.21 -9.92
CA VAL A 303 2.65 2.36 -8.93
C VAL A 303 2.05 1.02 -8.55
N ARG A 304 1.97 0.05 -9.47
CA ARG A 304 1.47 -1.30 -9.15
C ARG A 304 2.32 -2.06 -8.14
N ARG A 305 3.61 -1.74 -8.04
CA ARG A 305 4.52 -2.34 -7.03
C ARG A 305 4.27 -1.76 -5.65
N LEU A 306 3.61 -0.61 -5.56
CA LEU A 306 3.23 0.01 -4.29
C LEU A 306 2.01 -0.69 -3.67
N ALA A 307 1.25 -1.48 -4.44
CA ALA A 307 0.13 -2.22 -3.88
C ALA A 307 0.64 -3.31 -2.91
N PRO A 308 -0.05 -3.57 -1.78
CA PRO A 308 0.23 -4.68 -0.88
C PRO A 308 -0.27 -6.02 -1.47
N LEU A 309 0.17 -6.31 -2.69
CA LEU A 309 -0.09 -7.54 -3.42
C LEU A 309 1.20 -7.98 -4.09
N THR A 310 1.72 -9.11 -3.66
CA THR A 310 2.94 -9.72 -4.21
C THR A 310 2.66 -10.33 -5.58
N ASP A 311 3.71 -10.55 -6.39
CA ASP A 311 3.58 -11.24 -7.67
C ASP A 311 3.07 -12.68 -7.46
N ARG A 312 3.45 -13.35 -6.36
CA ARG A 312 2.97 -14.67 -5.96
C ARG A 312 1.47 -14.70 -5.63
N GLU A 313 0.97 -13.71 -4.90
CA GLU A 313 -0.46 -13.61 -4.60
C GLU A 313 -1.29 -13.32 -5.84
N LYS A 314 -0.76 -12.50 -6.76
CA LYS A 314 -1.41 -12.25 -8.06
C LYS A 314 -1.52 -13.54 -8.86
N LEU A 315 -0.44 -14.32 -8.93
CA LEU A 315 -0.43 -15.65 -9.54
C LEU A 315 -1.50 -16.56 -8.93
N PHE A 316 -1.51 -16.71 -7.60
CA PHE A 316 -2.47 -17.56 -6.89
C PHE A 316 -3.93 -17.15 -7.15
N ARG A 317 -4.23 -15.84 -7.20
CA ARG A 317 -5.59 -15.35 -7.47
C ARG A 317 -6.02 -15.62 -8.92
N VAL A 318 -5.10 -15.46 -9.87
CA VAL A 318 -5.35 -15.81 -11.28
C VAL A 318 -5.62 -17.31 -11.38
N GLU A 319 -4.79 -18.14 -10.76
CA GLU A 319 -4.92 -19.60 -10.73
C GLU A 319 -6.24 -20.05 -10.08
N ALA A 320 -6.58 -19.51 -8.90
CA ALA A 320 -7.84 -19.82 -8.20
C ALA A 320 -9.05 -19.46 -9.05
N PHE A 321 -9.04 -18.29 -9.68
CA PHE A 321 -10.10 -17.87 -10.61
C PHE A 321 -10.24 -18.83 -11.79
N ILE A 322 -9.12 -19.27 -12.37
CA ILE A 322 -9.11 -20.25 -13.46
C ILE A 322 -9.69 -21.58 -12.98
N LYS A 323 -9.24 -22.11 -11.83
CA LYS A 323 -9.71 -23.37 -11.25
C LYS A 323 -11.21 -23.33 -10.95
N GLU A 324 -11.72 -22.25 -10.41
CA GLU A 324 -13.15 -22.02 -10.16
C GLU A 324 -13.94 -22.02 -11.48
N HIS A 325 -13.52 -21.21 -12.46
CA HIS A 325 -14.23 -21.09 -13.73
C HIS A 325 -14.25 -22.40 -14.54
N LEU A 326 -13.16 -23.16 -14.49
CA LEU A 326 -13.07 -24.47 -15.13
C LEU A 326 -14.01 -25.50 -14.48
N ARG A 327 -14.24 -25.43 -13.16
CA ARG A 327 -15.20 -26.32 -12.47
C ARG A 327 -16.64 -26.02 -12.85
N GLU A 328 -16.99 -24.75 -13.02
CA GLU A 328 -18.38 -24.31 -13.24
C GLU A 328 -18.82 -24.37 -14.72
N GLN A 329 -17.92 -24.16 -15.67
CA GLN A 329 -18.24 -24.09 -17.10
C GLN A 329 -17.14 -24.71 -17.97
N TYR A 330 -17.18 -26.03 -18.17
CA TYR A 330 -16.18 -26.78 -18.94
C TYR A 330 -16.23 -26.57 -20.48
N GLY A 331 -16.63 -25.38 -20.95
CA GLY A 331 -16.91 -25.16 -22.37
C GLY A 331 -16.57 -23.78 -22.93
N GLY A 332 -15.80 -22.94 -22.22
CA GLY A 332 -15.62 -21.54 -22.64
C GLY A 332 -14.20 -21.00 -22.47
N ASN A 333 -13.70 -20.38 -23.53
CA ASN A 333 -12.46 -19.60 -23.56
C ASN A 333 -12.44 -18.54 -22.44
N LEU A 334 -11.29 -18.39 -21.75
CA LEU A 334 -11.10 -17.46 -20.65
C LEU A 334 -10.27 -16.25 -21.08
N SER A 335 -10.90 -15.13 -21.44
CA SER A 335 -10.13 -13.96 -21.89
C SER A 335 -9.32 -13.32 -20.76
N VAL A 336 -8.09 -12.89 -21.08
CA VAL A 336 -7.23 -12.08 -20.18
C VAL A 336 -7.99 -10.85 -19.69
N GLU A 337 -8.80 -10.25 -20.55
CA GLU A 337 -9.58 -9.06 -20.22
C GLU A 337 -10.66 -9.33 -19.18
N LYS A 338 -11.34 -10.49 -19.26
CA LYS A 338 -12.35 -10.91 -18.30
C LYS A 338 -11.72 -11.15 -16.94
N ILE A 339 -10.59 -11.85 -16.89
CA ILE A 339 -9.83 -12.10 -15.66
C ILE A 339 -9.34 -10.79 -15.06
N ALA A 340 -8.67 -9.95 -15.87
CA ALA A 340 -8.18 -8.64 -15.47
C ALA A 340 -9.31 -7.78 -14.86
N LYS A 341 -10.46 -7.69 -15.54
CA LYS A 341 -11.61 -6.92 -15.06
C LYS A 341 -12.18 -7.48 -13.75
N LYS A 342 -12.29 -8.81 -13.63
CA LYS A 342 -12.89 -9.46 -12.46
C LYS A 342 -11.99 -9.38 -11.23
N LEU A 343 -10.69 -9.59 -11.41
CA LEU A 343 -9.68 -9.52 -10.34
C LEU A 343 -9.22 -8.08 -10.04
N GLY A 344 -9.52 -7.12 -10.92
CA GLY A 344 -9.03 -5.75 -10.81
C GLY A 344 -7.54 -5.63 -11.16
N PHE A 345 -7.00 -6.56 -11.93
CA PHE A 345 -5.60 -6.58 -12.36
C PHE A 345 -5.44 -5.94 -13.73
N HIS A 346 -4.22 -5.52 -14.05
CA HIS A 346 -3.88 -5.13 -15.41
C HIS A 346 -3.65 -6.37 -16.27
N LYS A 347 -3.96 -6.26 -17.57
CA LYS A 347 -3.78 -7.36 -18.55
C LYS A 347 -2.36 -7.95 -18.52
N ARG A 348 -1.33 -7.11 -18.34
CA ARG A 348 0.08 -7.55 -18.23
C ARG A 348 0.34 -8.42 -17.00
N GLU A 349 -0.30 -8.14 -15.87
CA GLU A 349 -0.11 -8.93 -14.64
C GLU A 349 -0.76 -10.31 -14.79
N VAL A 350 -1.93 -10.34 -15.42
CA VAL A 350 -2.60 -11.61 -15.76
C VAL A 350 -1.75 -12.41 -16.77
N LEU A 351 -1.15 -11.75 -17.77
CA LEU A 351 -0.23 -12.39 -18.71
C LEU A 351 1.02 -12.95 -18.02
N ALA A 352 1.65 -12.19 -17.12
CA ALA A 352 2.81 -12.67 -16.36
C ALA A 352 2.43 -13.87 -15.48
N ALA A 353 1.26 -13.86 -14.86
CA ALA A 353 0.75 -15.02 -14.12
C ALA A 353 0.56 -16.23 -15.04
N PHE A 354 0.09 -16.04 -16.28
CA PHE A 354 0.01 -17.12 -17.26
C PHE A 354 1.38 -17.69 -17.65
N GLU A 355 2.37 -16.83 -17.88
CA GLU A 355 3.75 -17.26 -18.19
C GLU A 355 4.30 -18.13 -17.05
N GLU A 356 4.07 -17.75 -15.79
CA GLU A 356 4.51 -18.54 -14.62
C GLU A 356 3.73 -19.85 -14.46
N LEU A 357 2.39 -19.84 -14.63
CA LEU A 357 1.59 -21.08 -14.61
C LEU A 357 2.03 -22.06 -15.70
N GLN A 358 2.42 -21.56 -16.86
CA GLN A 358 2.88 -22.37 -17.97
C GLN A 358 4.26 -23.00 -17.70
N LYS A 359 5.19 -22.26 -17.06
CA LYS A 359 6.47 -22.83 -16.60
C LYS A 359 6.28 -23.98 -15.61
N GLY A 360 5.21 -23.92 -14.81
CA GLY A 360 4.84 -24.98 -13.87
C GLY A 360 4.27 -26.24 -14.52
N GLY A 361 3.95 -26.23 -15.82
CA GLY A 361 3.46 -27.39 -16.58
C GLY A 361 1.96 -27.68 -16.43
N GLU A 362 1.27 -27.15 -15.42
CA GLU A 362 -0.14 -27.49 -15.15
C GLU A 362 -1.14 -27.00 -16.22
N TYR A 363 -0.76 -25.97 -17.00
CA TYR A 363 -1.65 -25.28 -17.94
C TYR A 363 -0.97 -24.99 -19.28
N GLN A 364 -1.71 -25.21 -20.38
CA GLN A 364 -1.34 -24.69 -21.70
C GLN A 364 -2.11 -23.41 -22.00
N CYS A 365 -1.37 -22.34 -22.30
CA CYS A 365 -1.93 -21.03 -22.62
C CYS A 365 -1.70 -20.69 -24.10
N TYR A 366 -2.76 -20.52 -24.87
CA TYR A 366 -2.71 -20.15 -26.29
C TYR A 366 -3.09 -18.70 -26.50
N LYS A 367 -2.32 -17.93 -27.27
CA LYS A 367 -2.63 -16.53 -27.58
C LYS A 367 -3.35 -16.40 -28.94
N ASP A 368 -4.56 -15.85 -28.96
CA ASP A 368 -5.36 -15.61 -30.18
C ASP A 368 -6.02 -14.21 -30.15
N ASP A 369 -5.69 -13.33 -31.10
CA ASP A 369 -6.27 -11.97 -31.29
C ASP A 369 -6.66 -11.19 -30.01
N GLY A 370 -5.83 -11.26 -28.95
CA GLY A 370 -6.06 -10.56 -27.67
C GLY A 370 -6.71 -11.40 -26.55
N MET A 371 -7.03 -12.65 -26.83
CA MET A 371 -7.56 -13.66 -25.92
C MET A 371 -6.45 -14.67 -25.55
N VAL A 372 -6.47 -15.19 -24.32
CA VAL A 372 -5.68 -16.36 -23.93
C VAL A 372 -6.65 -17.52 -23.74
N VAL A 373 -6.41 -18.66 -24.39
CA VAL A 373 -7.19 -19.89 -24.19
C VAL A 373 -6.41 -20.77 -23.24
N ILE A 374 -7.04 -21.21 -22.15
CA ILE A 374 -6.41 -22.04 -21.12
C ILE A 374 -6.94 -23.45 -21.27
N VAL A 375 -6.04 -24.41 -21.40
CA VAL A 375 -6.36 -25.84 -21.41
C VAL A 375 -5.56 -26.49 -20.28
N PRO A 376 -6.20 -27.05 -19.24
CA PRO A 376 -5.48 -27.83 -18.23
C PRO A 376 -4.92 -29.09 -18.89
N GLU A 377 -3.70 -29.48 -18.55
CA GLU A 377 -2.98 -30.55 -19.26
C GLU A 377 -3.71 -31.91 -19.19
N ASN A 378 -4.47 -32.14 -18.11
CA ASN A 378 -5.25 -33.37 -17.87
C ASN A 378 -6.55 -33.47 -18.69
N VAL A 379 -6.74 -32.57 -19.67
CA VAL A 379 -7.98 -32.43 -20.43
C VAL A 379 -7.68 -32.61 -21.90
N SER A 380 -7.78 -33.84 -22.40
CA SER A 380 -7.53 -34.19 -23.81
C SER A 380 -8.59 -33.64 -24.79
N ARG A 381 -9.62 -32.94 -24.31
CA ARG A 381 -10.68 -32.34 -25.15
C ARG A 381 -11.09 -30.97 -24.65
N ALA A 382 -10.74 -29.93 -25.41
CA ALA A 382 -11.46 -28.66 -25.37
C ALA A 382 -12.96 -28.93 -25.64
N GLY A 383 -13.82 -28.65 -24.67
CA GLY A 383 -15.27 -28.66 -24.85
C GLY A 383 -15.66 -27.69 -25.98
N LYS A 384 -16.43 -28.20 -26.94
CA LYS A 384 -16.74 -27.64 -28.28
C LYS A 384 -15.48 -27.30 -29.10
N LYS A 385 -15.23 -28.10 -30.14
CA LYS A 385 -14.23 -27.90 -31.20
C LYS A 385 -13.85 -26.41 -31.32
N ILE A 386 -12.69 -26.04 -30.79
CA ILE A 386 -12.00 -24.85 -31.27
C ILE A 386 -11.79 -25.15 -32.74
N ASN A 387 -12.52 -24.45 -33.61
CA ASN A 387 -12.39 -24.64 -35.03
C ASN A 387 -10.96 -24.16 -35.34
N ILE A 388 -10.02 -25.07 -35.57
CA ILE A 388 -8.63 -24.68 -35.88
C ILE A 388 -8.58 -23.85 -37.17
N SER A 389 -9.64 -23.87 -37.98
CA SER A 389 -9.82 -22.95 -39.10
C SER A 389 -10.17 -21.49 -38.71
N SER A 390 -10.51 -21.21 -37.45
CA SER A 390 -10.64 -19.85 -36.91
C SER A 390 -9.36 -19.34 -36.24
N LEU A 391 -8.38 -20.21 -35.96
CA LEU A 391 -6.99 -19.79 -35.80
C LEU A 391 -6.57 -19.26 -37.17
N ASN A 392 -6.44 -17.94 -37.30
CA ASN A 392 -6.22 -17.25 -38.56
C ASN A 392 -4.83 -17.56 -39.17
N ALA A 393 -4.64 -18.79 -39.66
CA ALA A 393 -3.56 -19.17 -40.57
C ALA A 393 -3.64 -18.41 -41.91
N ARG A 394 -4.74 -17.68 -42.17
CA ARG A 394 -4.96 -16.94 -43.43
C ARG A 394 -4.59 -15.46 -43.39
N LYS A 395 -4.16 -14.86 -42.27
CA LYS A 395 -3.84 -13.42 -42.23
C LYS A 395 -2.41 -13.01 -41.86
N LYS A 396 -1.49 -13.95 -41.57
CA LYS A 396 -0.10 -13.59 -41.20
C LYS A 396 1.02 -14.32 -41.97
N LEU A 397 0.71 -14.98 -43.08
CA LEU A 397 1.71 -15.59 -43.97
C LEU A 397 2.08 -14.74 -45.20
N LYS A 398 1.58 -13.49 -45.29
CA LYS A 398 1.99 -12.52 -46.32
C LYS A 398 2.59 -11.29 -45.66
N ASN A 399 3.84 -11.40 -45.22
CA ASN A 399 4.78 -10.29 -45.16
C ASN A 399 6.19 -10.88 -45.33
N VAL A 400 6.40 -11.55 -46.47
CA VAL A 400 7.75 -11.73 -47.01
C VAL A 400 8.16 -10.33 -47.49
N PHE A 401 9.01 -9.66 -46.71
CA PHE A 401 9.60 -8.40 -47.14
C PHE A 401 10.74 -8.71 -48.10
N LEU A 402 10.53 -8.49 -49.39
CA LEU A 402 11.61 -8.49 -50.38
C LEU A 402 12.15 -7.07 -50.49
N GLY A 403 13.14 -6.74 -49.66
CA GLY A 403 13.87 -5.48 -49.78
C GLY A 403 15.12 -5.68 -50.63
N VAL A 404 15.19 -5.04 -51.79
CA VAL A 404 16.42 -4.94 -52.59
C VAL A 404 17.05 -3.58 -52.29
N ALA A 405 18.10 -3.57 -51.47
CA ALA A 405 18.95 -2.41 -51.28
C ALA A 405 20.40 -2.85 -51.53
N GLY A 406 21.04 -2.26 -52.55
CA GLY A 406 22.48 -2.41 -52.77
C GLY A 406 22.97 -3.83 -53.11
N GLY A 407 22.25 -4.61 -53.91
CA GLY A 407 22.77 -5.88 -54.44
C GLY A 407 22.77 -7.07 -53.47
N MET A 408 21.93 -7.05 -52.42
CA MET A 408 21.68 -8.20 -51.54
C MET A 408 20.19 -8.57 -51.54
N ILE A 409 19.88 -9.87 -51.49
CA ILE A 409 18.52 -10.39 -51.23
C ILE A 409 18.50 -10.87 -49.78
N ALA A 410 17.71 -10.21 -48.94
CA ALA A 410 17.43 -10.68 -47.59
C ALA A 410 16.21 -11.60 -47.60
N PHE A 411 16.37 -12.83 -47.09
CA PHE A 411 15.25 -13.73 -46.82
C PHE A 411 14.95 -13.70 -45.32
N GLY A 412 13.81 -13.13 -44.95
CA GLY A 412 13.24 -13.27 -43.62
C GLY A 412 12.20 -14.38 -43.62
N ALA A 413 12.49 -15.52 -42.98
CA ALA A 413 11.49 -16.55 -42.70
C ALA A 413 11.04 -16.41 -41.25
N ALA A 414 9.77 -16.10 -41.03
CA ALA A 414 9.14 -16.17 -39.71
C ALA A 414 8.37 -17.48 -39.62
N THR A 415 8.93 -18.48 -38.93
CA THR A 415 8.19 -19.70 -38.56
C THR A 415 7.35 -19.41 -37.31
N ILE A 416 6.03 -19.32 -37.48
CA ILE A 416 5.09 -19.16 -36.37
C ILE A 416 4.77 -20.56 -35.83
N GLY A 417 5.49 -20.99 -34.80
CA GLY A 417 5.01 -22.05 -33.91
C GLY A 417 3.78 -21.56 -33.16
N SER A 418 2.84 -22.45 -32.86
CA SER A 418 1.68 -22.20 -32.00
C SER A 418 2.08 -21.34 -30.80
N HIS A 419 1.56 -20.11 -30.72
CA HIS A 419 1.99 -19.11 -29.74
C HIS A 419 1.60 -19.51 -28.31
N ILE A 420 2.50 -20.28 -27.71
CA ILE A 420 2.69 -20.44 -26.28
C ILE A 420 2.99 -19.06 -25.68
N VAL A 421 2.31 -18.74 -24.57
CA VAL A 421 2.56 -17.48 -23.84
C VAL A 421 3.95 -17.55 -23.21
N GLY A 422 4.91 -16.81 -23.79
CA GLY A 422 6.30 -16.74 -23.30
C GLY A 422 7.37 -17.03 -24.36
N ASP A 423 7.01 -17.58 -25.52
CA ASP A 423 7.98 -17.77 -26.61
C ASP A 423 8.16 -16.48 -27.41
N ASN A 424 9.34 -15.88 -27.24
CA ASN A 424 9.80 -14.78 -28.07
C ASN A 424 9.94 -15.23 -29.54
N LEU A 425 9.42 -14.41 -30.45
CA LEU A 425 9.69 -14.51 -31.88
C LEU A 425 11.20 -14.38 -32.12
N TRP A 426 11.86 -15.48 -32.47
CA TRP A 426 13.19 -15.39 -33.09
C TRP A 426 13.01 -14.92 -34.53
N SER A 427 13.33 -13.66 -34.83
CA SER A 427 13.55 -13.23 -36.20
C SER A 427 15.00 -13.54 -36.56
N GLY A 428 15.24 -14.70 -37.18
CA GLY A 428 16.50 -14.99 -37.84
C GLY A 428 16.58 -14.23 -39.17
N PHE A 429 17.61 -13.42 -39.36
CA PHE A 429 17.92 -12.84 -40.67
C PHE A 429 18.97 -13.73 -41.35
N ILE A 430 18.63 -14.32 -42.50
CA ILE A 430 19.62 -14.93 -43.38
C ILE A 430 19.94 -13.91 -44.47
N VAL A 431 21.11 -13.30 -44.38
CA VAL A 431 21.67 -12.44 -45.43
C VAL A 431 22.47 -13.32 -46.36
N VAL A 432 21.97 -13.56 -47.57
CA VAL A 432 22.72 -14.28 -48.61
C VAL A 432 23.36 -13.22 -49.52
N PRO A 433 24.70 -13.08 -49.53
CA PRO A 433 25.35 -12.21 -50.50
C PRO A 433 25.14 -12.76 -51.93
N LEU A 434 24.59 -11.91 -52.81
CA LEU A 434 24.19 -12.26 -54.19
C LEU A 434 25.35 -12.79 -55.04
N PHE A 435 26.60 -12.53 -54.63
CA PHE A 435 27.81 -13.02 -55.28
C PHE A 435 27.92 -14.55 -55.28
N ALA A 436 27.31 -15.26 -54.33
CA ALA A 436 27.32 -16.72 -54.31
C ALA A 436 26.40 -17.34 -55.38
N TYR A 437 25.35 -16.63 -55.81
CA TYR A 437 24.38 -17.14 -56.79
C TYR A 437 24.79 -16.84 -58.24
N LEU A 438 25.43 -15.69 -58.48
CA LEU A 438 25.94 -15.32 -59.81
C LEU A 438 27.26 -16.02 -60.17
N GLY A 439 28.11 -16.36 -59.20
CA GLY A 439 29.35 -17.11 -59.45
C GLY A 439 29.11 -18.53 -59.98
N GLY A 440 28.07 -19.22 -59.49
CA GLY A 440 27.71 -20.56 -59.95
C GLY A 440 27.04 -20.60 -61.33
N PHE A 441 26.30 -19.54 -61.69
CA PHE A 441 25.61 -19.45 -62.98
C PHE A 441 26.54 -18.96 -64.10
N LEU A 442 27.44 -18.00 -63.81
CA LEU A 442 28.47 -17.55 -64.77
C LEU A 442 29.61 -18.57 -64.94
N GLY A 443 29.96 -19.33 -63.90
CA GLY A 443 30.97 -20.39 -64.01
C GLY A 443 30.57 -21.51 -64.97
N LYS A 444 29.28 -21.88 -65.03
CA LYS A 444 28.75 -22.88 -65.97
C LYS A 444 28.54 -22.36 -67.40
N TYR A 445 28.42 -21.05 -67.59
CA TYR A 445 28.28 -20.42 -68.92
C TYR A 445 29.63 -19.99 -69.53
N LEU A 446 30.66 -19.79 -68.70
CA LEU A 446 32.01 -19.38 -69.14
C LEU A 446 33.01 -20.53 -69.26
N THR A 447 32.72 -21.72 -68.70
CA THR A 447 33.50 -22.94 -68.98
C THR A 447 32.83 -23.75 -70.08
N GLY A 448 32.87 -23.21 -71.30
CA GLY A 448 32.65 -24.01 -72.50
C GLY A 448 33.67 -25.14 -72.54
N GLN A 449 33.24 -26.36 -72.20
CA GLN A 449 33.86 -27.57 -72.69
C GLN A 449 32.93 -28.19 -73.72
N GLU A 450 33.11 -27.72 -74.96
CA GLU A 450 33.17 -28.65 -76.10
C GLU A 450 34.28 -29.68 -75.81
N LYS A 451 33.95 -30.98 -75.90
CA LYS A 451 34.49 -31.85 -76.95
C LYS A 451 34.09 -33.31 -76.74
N ASN A 452 33.51 -33.84 -77.83
CA ASN A 452 33.43 -35.22 -78.31
C ASN A 452 32.54 -36.20 -77.55
#